data_AF-A0A5C6A3E7-F1
#
_entry.id   AF-A0A5C6A3E7-F1
#
_cell.length_a   1.000
_cell.length_b   1.000
_cell.length_c   1.000
_cell.angle_alpha   90.00
_cell.angle_beta   90.00
_cell.angle_gamma   90.00
#
_symmetry.space_group_name_H-M   'P 1'
#
loop_
_entity.id
_entity.type
_entity.pdbx_description
1 polymer ?
#
loop_
_entity_poly.entity_id
_entity_poly.type
_entity_poly.pdbx_seq_one_letter_code
_entity_poly.pdbx_strand_id
1 'polypeptide(L)'
;MHQQPMSKLSLPVMLGAFVVSGVLLPCDDAEGAYTLDRWYQMGDDFLFSGGGNAENASNGALVGSGNSQTGVGGGPATYDSAATNNDTFQPLAAFGATGLPTYAQYGVGGNPAAPVPGAASMNQFGIRFDGIDDYLAAVNLNDPSVAAPGSLVSYSTIDRGMQLWVMPTNLDGVAEYVIDDADQHGFNITTAGAWIAETREDRITTNVPVQPNTWAHVMLVHDSVGLQASVMYVNGLAISSQLPLYDSTSPVNLLVGANAEVDTGETQDPNLQTPPAFFSGLIDEIELFVTDDGALYGQFDYARDNGYFTDVFLPAQSGYGFTLNASTGHNSQQWVAGDIDFDGDFDQTDINTFITGWLSKKDDLPGSGPQVGDYLSLALGDLDLDGDTDASDWVVLRGLAAASTSHLTVPPIASVPKPVTVCPALLGCALTPLRRRRTIR
;
A
#
# COMPACT_ATOMS: atom_id res chain seq x y z
N MET A 1 40.31 -38.76 71.91
CA MET A 1 39.71 -39.40 70.72
C MET A 1 38.19 -39.30 70.84
N HIS A 2 37.58 -38.23 70.34
CA HIS A 2 36.14 -38.16 70.12
C HIS A 2 35.91 -37.31 68.87
N GLN A 3 35.44 -37.98 67.82
CA GLN A 3 35.16 -37.41 66.50
C GLN A 3 33.92 -36.52 66.56
N GLN A 4 34.01 -35.37 65.90
CA GLN A 4 32.88 -34.50 65.57
C GLN A 4 31.96 -35.18 64.54
N PRO A 5 30.63 -34.96 64.62
CA PRO A 5 29.78 -35.01 63.44
C PRO A 5 29.65 -33.59 62.84
N MET A 6 30.18 -33.42 61.63
CA MET A 6 29.93 -32.23 60.80
C MET A 6 28.46 -32.20 60.42
N SER A 7 27.76 -31.12 60.78
CA SER A 7 26.42 -30.83 60.30
C SER A 7 26.49 -30.38 58.84
N LYS A 8 25.66 -31.02 58.01
CA LYS A 8 25.44 -30.66 56.61
C LYS A 8 24.75 -29.30 56.55
N LEU A 9 25.46 -28.26 56.08
CA LEU A 9 24.83 -27.04 55.59
C LEU A 9 24.16 -27.34 54.25
N SER A 10 22.83 -27.39 54.23
CA SER A 10 22.03 -27.32 53.01
C SER A 10 21.88 -25.86 52.59
N LEU A 11 22.47 -25.50 51.44
CA LEU A 11 22.32 -24.22 50.78
C LEU A 11 20.94 -24.19 50.08
N PRO A 12 19.99 -23.29 50.43
CA PRO A 12 18.82 -23.09 49.60
C PRO A 12 19.23 -22.24 48.39
N VAL A 13 19.17 -22.83 47.20
CA VAL A 13 19.22 -22.08 45.94
C VAL A 13 17.92 -21.27 45.86
N MET A 14 17.98 -19.99 46.26
CA MET A 14 16.94 -19.01 45.95
C MET A 14 16.97 -18.76 44.44
N LEU A 15 16.09 -19.44 43.71
CA LEU A 15 15.71 -19.06 42.37
C LEU A 15 14.87 -17.77 42.49
N GLY A 16 15.51 -16.62 42.37
CA GLY A 16 14.84 -15.33 42.31
C GLY A 16 14.06 -15.22 41.01
N ALA A 17 12.76 -15.49 41.05
CA ALA A 17 11.85 -15.12 39.98
C ALA A 17 11.77 -13.58 39.94
N PHE A 18 12.58 -12.96 39.10
CA PHE A 18 12.38 -11.57 38.70
C PHE A 18 11.12 -11.53 37.83
N VAL A 19 9.97 -11.32 38.46
CA VAL A 19 8.76 -10.91 37.76
C VAL A 19 9.01 -9.47 37.34
N VAL A 20 9.53 -9.29 36.13
CA VAL A 20 9.49 -8.00 35.44
C VAL A 20 8.04 -7.81 35.05
N SER A 21 7.25 -7.21 35.95
CA SER A 21 5.97 -6.60 35.58
C SER A 21 6.30 -5.41 34.69
N GLY A 22 6.57 -5.69 33.41
CA GLY A 22 6.51 -4.68 32.37
C GLY A 22 5.06 -4.20 32.33
N VAL A 23 4.81 -3.03 32.91
CA VAL A 23 3.56 -2.31 32.70
C VAL A 23 3.63 -1.87 31.24
N LEU A 24 3.08 -2.70 30.35
CA LEU A 24 2.72 -2.28 29.00
C LEU A 24 1.54 -1.33 29.18
N LEU A 25 1.84 -0.03 29.24
CA LEU A 25 0.80 0.97 29.08
C LEU A 25 0.28 0.81 27.65
N PRO A 26 -1.04 0.68 27.44
CA PRO A 26 -1.59 0.76 26.10
C PRO A 26 -1.14 2.12 25.54
N CYS A 27 -0.34 2.05 24.49
CA CYS A 27 -0.18 3.18 23.61
C CYS A 27 -1.54 3.28 22.91
N ASP A 28 -2.31 4.32 23.23
CA ASP A 28 -3.42 4.67 22.35
C ASP A 28 -2.75 5.09 21.04
N ASP A 29 -2.77 4.19 20.05
CA ASP A 29 -2.29 4.51 18.71
C ASP A 29 -3.05 5.75 18.24
N ALA A 30 -2.32 6.79 17.82
CA ALA A 30 -2.93 8.02 17.37
C ALA A 30 -3.93 7.74 16.24
N GLU A 31 -5.14 8.32 16.33
CA GLU A 31 -6.16 8.19 15.28
C GLU A 31 -5.66 8.84 13.98
N GLY A 32 -5.37 7.98 13.00
CA GLY A 32 -4.92 8.31 11.64
C GLY A 32 -3.51 7.78 11.35
N ALA A 33 -3.39 6.70 10.57
CA ALA A 33 -2.10 6.21 10.11
C ALA A 33 -1.53 7.07 8.96
N TYR A 34 -2.35 7.81 8.22
CA TYR A 34 -1.87 8.92 7.38
C TYR A 34 -2.82 10.12 7.42
N THR A 35 -2.38 11.24 6.84
CA THR A 35 -3.19 12.43 6.61
C THR A 35 -3.67 12.45 5.17
N LEU A 36 -4.98 12.31 4.99
CA LEU A 36 -5.62 12.43 3.69
C LEU A 36 -5.42 13.85 3.14
N ASP A 37 -4.87 13.97 1.92
CA ASP A 37 -4.71 15.23 1.20
C ASP A 37 -5.89 15.45 0.24
N ARG A 38 -6.13 14.48 -0.64
CA ARG A 38 -7.21 14.52 -1.63
C ARG A 38 -7.81 13.15 -1.79
N TRP A 39 -9.12 13.11 -1.98
CA TRP A 39 -9.83 11.89 -2.32
C TRP A 39 -10.85 12.20 -3.38
N TYR A 40 -10.70 11.61 -4.56
CA TYR A 40 -11.55 11.84 -5.71
C TYR A 40 -12.50 10.67 -5.96
N GLN A 41 -13.79 10.88 -5.71
CA GLN A 41 -14.85 9.87 -5.81
C GLN A 41 -15.76 10.19 -7.00
N MET A 42 -15.66 9.44 -8.10
CA MET A 42 -16.18 9.93 -9.38
C MET A 42 -17.71 9.90 -9.46
N GLY A 43 -18.31 11.01 -9.85
CA GLY A 43 -19.76 11.22 -9.96
C GLY A 43 -20.52 11.18 -8.64
N ASP A 44 -19.84 11.35 -7.51
CA ASP A 44 -20.42 11.23 -6.16
C ASP A 44 -21.01 12.55 -5.63
N ASP A 45 -21.23 13.53 -6.50
CA ASP A 45 -21.59 14.91 -6.14
C ASP A 45 -23.03 15.09 -5.57
N PHE A 46 -23.32 14.40 -4.48
CA PHE A 46 -24.51 14.65 -3.67
C PHE A 46 -24.35 15.94 -2.85
N LEU A 47 -23.11 16.34 -2.54
CA LEU A 47 -22.80 17.52 -1.74
C LEU A 47 -23.13 18.85 -2.45
N PHE A 48 -22.94 18.93 -3.77
CA PHE A 48 -23.32 20.11 -4.57
C PHE A 48 -24.64 19.90 -5.34
N SER A 49 -25.40 18.84 -5.04
CA SER A 49 -26.69 18.59 -5.69
C SER A 49 -27.63 19.80 -5.60
N GLY A 50 -27.99 20.35 -6.76
CA GLY A 50 -28.84 21.56 -6.89
C GLY A 50 -28.09 22.90 -6.86
N GLY A 51 -26.76 22.91 -6.70
CA GLY A 51 -25.90 24.06 -6.88
C GLY A 51 -25.44 24.23 -8.34
N GLY A 52 -25.02 25.44 -8.71
CA GLY A 52 -24.46 25.72 -10.05
C GLY A 52 -23.08 25.11 -10.33
N ASN A 53 -22.54 24.35 -9.36
CA ASN A 53 -21.26 23.65 -9.46
C ASN A 53 -21.43 22.14 -9.57
N ALA A 54 -22.67 21.64 -9.68
CA ALA A 54 -22.92 20.22 -9.80
C ALA A 54 -22.34 19.66 -11.11
N GLU A 55 -21.61 18.55 -11.04
CA GLU A 55 -20.92 17.99 -12.22
C GLU A 55 -21.85 17.44 -13.29
N ASN A 56 -23.09 17.15 -12.91
CA ASN A 56 -24.10 16.48 -13.75
C ASN A 56 -23.58 15.16 -14.35
N ALA A 57 -22.81 14.40 -13.56
CA ALA A 57 -22.27 13.11 -13.96
C ALA A 57 -23.39 12.20 -14.49
N SER A 58 -23.18 11.70 -15.71
CA SER A 58 -24.07 10.74 -16.37
C SER A 58 -23.26 9.95 -17.39
N ASN A 59 -23.72 8.74 -17.72
CA ASN A 59 -22.97 7.87 -18.61
C ASN A 59 -22.71 8.54 -19.99
N GLY A 60 -21.44 8.72 -20.33
CA GLY A 60 -20.97 9.38 -21.55
C GLY A 60 -20.93 10.91 -21.50
N ALA A 61 -21.28 11.54 -20.37
CA ALA A 61 -21.07 12.97 -20.20
C ALA A 61 -19.57 13.28 -20.13
N LEU A 62 -19.16 14.40 -20.73
CA LEU A 62 -17.78 14.88 -20.64
C LEU A 62 -17.48 15.32 -19.21
N VAL A 63 -16.30 14.98 -18.71
CA VAL A 63 -15.82 15.42 -17.38
C VAL A 63 -15.82 16.94 -17.29
N GLY A 64 -16.37 17.47 -16.19
CA GLY A 64 -16.50 18.91 -15.94
C GLY A 64 -17.53 19.67 -16.80
N SER A 65 -18.32 19.00 -17.64
CA SER A 65 -19.32 19.69 -18.51
C SER A 65 -20.46 20.40 -17.77
N GLY A 66 -20.76 20.00 -16.54
CA GLY A 66 -21.75 20.65 -15.68
C GLY A 66 -21.21 21.81 -14.84
N ASN A 67 -19.88 21.92 -14.75
CA ASN A 67 -19.20 22.79 -13.80
C ASN A 67 -18.81 24.12 -14.46
N SER A 68 -19.05 25.22 -13.77
CA SER A 68 -18.67 26.57 -14.25
C SER A 68 -17.22 26.95 -13.92
N GLN A 69 -16.53 26.14 -13.12
CA GLN A 69 -15.16 26.41 -12.69
C GLN A 69 -14.13 25.78 -13.63
N THR A 70 -12.95 26.41 -13.67
CA THR A 70 -11.81 25.96 -14.45
C THR A 70 -10.73 25.45 -13.50
N GLY A 71 -10.16 24.28 -13.78
CA GLY A 71 -9.04 23.75 -12.99
C GLY A 71 -7.69 24.28 -13.49
N VAL A 72 -6.61 23.57 -13.16
CA VAL A 72 -5.26 23.87 -13.65
C VAL A 72 -5.27 24.00 -15.18
N GLY A 73 -4.55 24.98 -15.73
CA GLY A 73 -4.46 25.20 -17.18
C GLY A 73 -5.75 25.70 -17.86
N GLY A 74 -6.83 25.98 -17.11
CA GLY A 74 -8.07 26.54 -17.66
C GLY A 74 -9.04 25.51 -18.26
N GLY A 75 -8.78 24.21 -18.10
CA GLY A 75 -9.68 23.14 -18.53
C GLY A 75 -10.95 23.04 -17.66
N PRO A 76 -12.03 22.42 -18.16
CA PRO A 76 -13.21 22.12 -17.35
C PRO A 76 -12.82 21.21 -16.18
N ALA A 77 -13.33 21.51 -14.98
CA ALA A 77 -12.93 20.85 -13.75
C ALA A 77 -13.96 19.83 -13.23
N THR A 78 -13.48 18.76 -12.60
CA THR A 78 -14.22 17.91 -11.67
C THR A 78 -13.73 18.15 -10.22
N TYR A 79 -14.71 18.43 -9.36
CA TYR A 79 -14.73 18.54 -7.89
C TYR A 79 -15.02 17.25 -7.15
N ASP A 80 -15.35 16.14 -7.83
CA ASP A 80 -15.63 14.79 -7.31
C ASP A 80 -14.66 14.44 -6.18
N SER A 81 -14.93 14.88 -4.95
CA SER A 81 -14.01 14.76 -3.82
C SER A 81 -14.70 14.97 -2.49
N ALA A 82 -14.36 14.11 -1.53
CA ALA A 82 -14.76 14.26 -0.14
C ALA A 82 -13.77 15.17 0.60
N ALA A 83 -13.77 16.48 0.34
CA ALA A 83 -13.07 17.39 1.25
C ALA A 83 -13.91 17.54 2.52
N THR A 84 -13.58 16.76 3.54
CA THR A 84 -14.07 17.00 4.88
C THR A 84 -13.42 18.32 5.35
N ASN A 85 -14.15 19.43 5.18
CA ASN A 85 -14.01 20.68 5.95
C ASN A 85 -12.72 21.53 5.83
N ASN A 86 -11.83 21.29 4.86
CA ASN A 86 -10.66 22.17 4.61
C ASN A 86 -10.82 22.98 3.31
N ASP A 87 -10.62 24.30 3.43
CA ASP A 87 -10.99 25.38 2.48
C ASP A 87 -10.24 25.43 1.13
N THR A 88 -9.61 24.35 0.64
CA THR A 88 -8.99 24.34 -0.70
C THR A 88 -9.17 23.02 -1.44
N PHE A 89 -10.35 22.85 -2.03
CA PHE A 89 -10.57 21.87 -3.08
C PHE A 89 -9.57 22.07 -4.23
N GLN A 90 -8.86 21.01 -4.61
CA GLN A 90 -7.99 20.98 -5.78
C GLN A 90 -8.67 20.19 -6.89
N PRO A 91 -9.34 20.84 -7.85
CA PRO A 91 -10.05 20.13 -8.90
C PRO A 91 -9.09 19.43 -9.88
N LEU A 92 -9.56 18.33 -10.46
CA LEU A 92 -8.95 17.72 -11.64
C LEU A 92 -9.50 18.42 -12.89
N ALA A 93 -8.63 19.05 -13.67
CA ALA A 93 -8.97 19.64 -14.95
C ALA A 93 -8.90 18.59 -16.07
N ALA A 94 -9.95 18.48 -16.88
CA ALA A 94 -10.02 17.57 -18.01
C ALA A 94 -9.45 18.21 -19.29
N PHE A 95 -8.68 17.42 -20.03
CA PHE A 95 -8.03 17.81 -21.28
C PHE A 95 -8.16 16.72 -22.34
N GLY A 96 -8.05 17.14 -23.60
CA GLY A 96 -7.86 16.26 -24.76
C GLY A 96 -8.13 17.01 -26.07
N ALA A 97 -7.40 16.62 -27.12
CA ALA A 97 -7.40 17.33 -28.40
C ALA A 97 -8.55 16.87 -29.32
N THR A 98 -8.97 15.61 -29.20
CA THR A 98 -10.06 15.01 -29.98
C THR A 98 -11.33 14.76 -29.16
N GLY A 99 -11.24 14.86 -27.84
CA GLY A 99 -12.35 14.74 -26.90
C GLY A 99 -11.89 15.07 -25.48
N LEU A 100 -12.82 15.12 -24.52
CA LEU A 100 -12.49 15.11 -23.10
C LEU A 100 -12.77 13.70 -22.55
N PRO A 101 -12.15 13.30 -21.43
CA PRO A 101 -12.56 12.11 -20.71
C PRO A 101 -14.06 12.15 -20.39
N THR A 102 -14.68 10.98 -20.22
CA THR A 102 -16.12 10.87 -19.98
C THR A 102 -16.45 10.08 -18.73
N TYR A 103 -17.56 10.40 -18.06
CA TYR A 103 -18.07 9.52 -16.99
C TYR A 103 -18.61 8.22 -17.59
N ALA A 104 -18.29 7.10 -16.96
CA ALA A 104 -18.80 5.79 -17.32
C ALA A 104 -19.57 5.19 -16.13
N GLN A 105 -20.89 4.98 -16.31
CA GLN A 105 -21.71 4.37 -15.26
C GLN A 105 -21.51 2.85 -15.22
N TYR A 106 -21.30 2.29 -14.03
CA TYR A 106 -21.19 0.84 -13.86
C TYR A 106 -22.47 0.11 -14.27
N GLY A 107 -22.34 -1.04 -14.94
CA GLY A 107 -23.46 -1.88 -15.34
C GLY A 107 -24.34 -1.37 -16.50
N VAL A 108 -23.99 -0.24 -17.14
CA VAL A 108 -24.79 0.37 -18.21
C VAL A 108 -24.03 0.43 -19.54
N GLY A 109 -24.70 0.11 -20.66
CA GLY A 109 -24.21 0.48 -22.00
C GLY A 109 -22.92 -0.18 -22.49
N GLY A 110 -22.55 -1.36 -21.98
CA GLY A 110 -21.28 -2.03 -22.34
C GLY A 110 -20.09 -1.65 -21.44
N ASN A 111 -20.33 -0.82 -20.42
CA ASN A 111 -19.41 -0.60 -19.32
C ASN A 111 -19.28 -1.86 -18.46
N PRO A 112 -18.22 -1.99 -17.62
CA PRO A 112 -18.07 -3.14 -16.74
C PRO A 112 -19.33 -3.38 -15.93
N ALA A 113 -19.73 -4.65 -15.89
CA ALA A 113 -21.00 -5.06 -15.29
C ALA A 113 -21.03 -4.86 -13.77
N ALA A 114 -19.85 -4.81 -13.13
CA ALA A 114 -19.71 -4.68 -11.69
C ALA A 114 -19.14 -3.30 -11.32
N PRO A 115 -19.66 -2.68 -10.24
CA PRO A 115 -18.99 -1.54 -9.63
C PRO A 115 -17.62 -1.95 -9.09
N VAL A 116 -16.82 -0.96 -8.75
CA VAL A 116 -15.58 -1.14 -7.99
C VAL A 116 -15.86 -1.99 -6.74
N PRO A 117 -15.07 -3.05 -6.46
CA PRO A 117 -15.21 -3.83 -5.24
C PRO A 117 -15.06 -2.94 -4.00
N GLY A 118 -15.96 -3.10 -3.01
CA GLY A 118 -15.94 -2.30 -1.77
C GLY A 118 -16.54 -0.90 -1.90
N ALA A 119 -16.86 -0.42 -3.11
CA ALA A 119 -17.43 0.91 -3.30
C ALA A 119 -18.79 1.07 -2.61
N ALA A 120 -18.98 2.20 -1.93
CA ALA A 120 -20.26 2.57 -1.36
C ALA A 120 -21.32 2.67 -2.46
N SER A 121 -22.60 2.39 -2.15
CA SER A 121 -23.71 2.45 -3.11
C SER A 121 -23.92 3.81 -3.80
N MET A 122 -23.23 4.85 -3.32
CA MET A 122 -23.25 6.21 -3.86
C MET A 122 -22.26 6.40 -5.01
N ASN A 123 -21.24 5.55 -5.12
CA ASN A 123 -20.29 5.58 -6.22
C ASN A 123 -20.80 4.69 -7.37
N GLN A 124 -21.20 5.32 -8.47
CA GLN A 124 -21.79 4.65 -9.64
C GLN A 124 -21.01 4.90 -10.93
N PHE A 125 -19.97 5.73 -10.88
CA PHE A 125 -19.27 6.21 -12.06
C PHE A 125 -17.76 6.07 -11.87
N GLY A 126 -17.05 5.85 -12.96
CA GLY A 126 -15.62 6.11 -13.07
C GLY A 126 -15.36 7.05 -14.24
N ILE A 127 -14.13 7.54 -14.37
CA ILE A 127 -13.70 8.33 -15.53
C ILE A 127 -13.12 7.39 -16.59
N ARG A 128 -13.64 7.49 -17.81
CA ARG A 128 -13.17 6.80 -18.99
C ARG A 128 -12.18 7.65 -19.77
N PHE A 129 -11.06 7.01 -20.10
CA PHE A 129 -10.03 7.49 -21.01
C PHE A 129 -10.03 6.64 -22.28
N ASP A 130 -9.78 7.25 -23.43
CA ASP A 130 -9.82 6.59 -24.74
C ASP A 130 -8.46 6.06 -25.21
N GLY A 131 -7.37 6.51 -24.58
CA GLY A 131 -6.00 6.12 -24.90
C GLY A 131 -5.39 6.87 -26.09
N ILE A 132 -5.99 7.99 -26.50
CA ILE A 132 -5.54 8.78 -27.65
C ILE A 132 -4.90 10.09 -27.22
N ASP A 133 -5.65 10.94 -26.52
CA ASP A 133 -5.17 12.27 -26.11
C ASP A 133 -5.85 12.84 -24.85
N ASP A 134 -6.74 12.06 -24.22
CA ASP A 134 -7.53 12.52 -23.09
C ASP A 134 -6.82 12.24 -21.74
N TYR A 135 -6.85 13.21 -20.85
CA TYR A 135 -6.23 13.12 -19.52
C TYR A 135 -6.86 14.09 -18.53
N LEU A 136 -6.58 13.90 -17.25
CA LEU A 136 -6.84 14.88 -16.20
C LEU A 136 -5.52 15.46 -15.69
N ALA A 137 -5.55 16.71 -15.27
CA ALA A 137 -4.44 17.34 -14.59
C ALA A 137 -4.90 18.01 -13.29
N ALA A 138 -4.12 17.86 -12.23
CA ALA A 138 -4.28 18.60 -10.99
C ALA A 138 -2.95 19.19 -10.55
N VAL A 139 -3.01 20.05 -9.55
CA VAL A 139 -1.82 20.46 -8.82
C VAL A 139 -1.10 19.20 -8.34
N ASN A 140 0.21 19.11 -8.56
CA ASN A 140 0.99 17.94 -8.14
C ASN A 140 0.94 17.73 -6.63
N LEU A 141 1.06 16.48 -6.18
CA LEU A 141 1.39 16.19 -4.79
C LEU A 141 2.88 16.49 -4.58
N ASN A 142 3.74 16.04 -5.52
CA ASN A 142 5.19 16.25 -5.59
C ASN A 142 5.87 16.18 -4.20
N ASP A 143 6.96 16.91 -3.95
CA ASP A 143 7.42 17.24 -2.60
C ASP A 143 6.31 18.00 -1.88
N PRO A 144 5.53 17.32 -1.02
CA PRO A 144 4.42 17.94 -0.33
C PRO A 144 4.91 19.06 0.61
N SER A 145 6.22 19.15 0.91
CA SER A 145 6.84 20.25 1.66
C SER A 145 6.98 21.56 0.93
N VAL A 146 6.74 21.56 -0.38
CA VAL A 146 6.63 22.77 -1.17
C VAL A 146 5.17 22.91 -1.61
N ALA A 147 4.52 23.99 -1.19
CA ALA A 147 3.21 24.33 -1.73
C ALA A 147 3.34 24.49 -3.25
N ALA A 148 2.73 23.57 -3.98
CA ALA A 148 2.64 23.65 -5.42
C ALA A 148 1.89 24.93 -5.85
N PRO A 149 2.19 25.54 -7.01
CA PRO A 149 1.52 26.74 -7.47
C PRO A 149 -0.02 26.56 -7.51
N GLY A 150 -0.75 27.25 -6.64
CA GLY A 150 -2.21 27.13 -6.51
C GLY A 150 -2.70 26.27 -5.34
N SER A 151 -1.80 25.51 -4.69
CA SER A 151 -2.08 24.90 -3.40
C SER A 151 -1.89 25.91 -2.26
N LEU A 152 -2.80 25.91 -1.29
CA LEU A 152 -2.58 26.58 0.01
C LEU A 152 -2.07 25.61 1.08
N VAL A 153 -1.91 24.33 0.73
CA VAL A 153 -1.47 23.28 1.63
C VAL A 153 -0.02 22.93 1.31
N SER A 154 0.80 22.90 2.36
CA SER A 154 2.18 22.39 2.35
C SER A 154 2.38 21.55 3.60
N TYR A 155 3.06 20.43 3.47
CA TYR A 155 3.31 19.45 4.51
C TYR A 155 4.80 19.31 4.76
N SER A 156 5.31 19.36 5.97
CA SER A 156 6.77 19.32 6.21
C SER A 156 7.46 17.96 5.98
N THR A 157 6.94 17.12 5.07
CA THR A 157 7.37 15.76 4.76
C THR A 157 7.53 15.58 3.25
N ILE A 158 8.36 14.62 2.85
CA ILE A 158 8.44 14.13 1.46
C ILE A 158 7.66 12.83 1.25
N ASP A 159 7.30 12.16 2.35
CA ASP A 159 6.64 10.87 2.38
C ASP A 159 5.16 11.06 2.03
N ARG A 160 4.69 10.21 1.12
CA ARG A 160 3.38 10.34 0.46
C ARG A 160 2.97 9.04 -0.19
N GLY A 161 1.69 8.94 -0.50
CA GLY A 161 1.21 7.86 -1.35
C GLY A 161 -0.05 8.22 -2.10
N MET A 162 -0.39 7.30 -2.99
CA MET A 162 -1.64 7.34 -3.72
C MET A 162 -2.21 5.94 -3.86
N GLN A 163 -3.53 5.85 -3.91
CA GLN A 163 -4.23 4.61 -4.27
C GLN A 163 -5.45 4.91 -5.12
N LEU A 164 -5.79 3.99 -6.01
CA LEU A 164 -6.98 4.09 -6.86
C LEU A 164 -7.43 2.74 -7.39
N TRP A 165 -8.64 2.74 -7.95
CA TRP A 165 -9.13 1.63 -8.75
C TRP A 165 -8.94 1.93 -10.23
N VAL A 166 -8.38 0.97 -10.95
CA VAL A 166 -8.12 1.07 -12.39
C VAL A 166 -8.61 -0.17 -13.12
N MET A 167 -9.23 0.03 -14.27
CA MET A 167 -9.66 -1.04 -15.16
C MET A 167 -9.20 -0.73 -16.59
N PRO A 168 -8.00 -1.20 -16.98
CA PRO A 168 -7.51 -1.05 -18.34
C PRO A 168 -8.41 -1.80 -19.31
N THR A 169 -8.83 -1.20 -20.41
CA THR A 169 -9.74 -1.84 -21.38
C THR A 169 -9.02 -2.54 -22.51
N ASN A 170 -7.85 -2.02 -22.90
CA ASN A 170 -7.03 -2.56 -23.96
C ASN A 170 -5.56 -2.59 -23.57
N LEU A 171 -4.78 -3.49 -24.19
CA LEU A 171 -3.33 -3.57 -24.06
C LEU A 171 -2.76 -3.75 -25.47
N ASP A 172 -2.74 -2.66 -26.24
CA ASP A 172 -2.43 -2.66 -27.67
C ASP A 172 -0.93 -2.73 -27.98
N GLY A 173 -0.10 -3.09 -27.00
CA GLY A 173 1.35 -3.13 -27.17
C GLY A 173 2.01 -1.74 -27.10
N VAL A 174 1.30 -0.74 -26.60
CA VAL A 174 1.82 0.61 -26.27
C VAL A 174 1.92 0.72 -24.75
N ALA A 175 2.87 1.54 -24.26
CA ALA A 175 2.93 1.83 -22.84
C ALA A 175 1.79 2.79 -22.46
N GLU A 176 1.18 2.60 -21.31
CA GLU A 176 0.04 3.40 -20.86
C GLU A 176 0.32 3.96 -19.46
N TYR A 177 0.13 5.27 -19.25
CA TYR A 177 0.37 5.92 -17.97
C TYR A 177 -0.93 6.14 -17.24
N VAL A 178 -1.11 5.48 -16.10
CA VAL A 178 -2.36 5.55 -15.34
C VAL A 178 -2.40 6.82 -14.52
N ILE A 179 -1.33 7.07 -13.76
CA ILE A 179 -1.16 8.27 -12.94
C ILE A 179 0.33 8.58 -12.81
N ASP A 180 0.67 9.86 -12.86
CA ASP A 180 2.05 10.34 -12.84
C ASP A 180 2.14 11.68 -12.11
N ASP A 181 2.74 11.69 -10.93
CA ASP A 181 2.93 12.85 -10.04
C ASP A 181 4.36 13.38 -10.15
N ALA A 182 4.63 14.03 -11.28
CA ALA A 182 5.98 14.22 -11.79
C ALA A 182 6.73 12.88 -11.95
N ASP A 183 7.86 12.87 -12.62
CA ASP A 183 8.70 11.68 -12.89
C ASP A 183 9.24 10.95 -11.63
N GLN A 184 8.68 11.24 -10.46
CA GLN A 184 9.06 10.77 -9.15
C GLN A 184 8.10 9.77 -8.54
N HIS A 185 6.81 9.81 -8.88
CA HIS A 185 5.81 9.02 -8.18
C HIS A 185 4.62 8.70 -9.09
N GLY A 186 4.57 7.49 -9.60
CA GLY A 186 3.50 7.09 -10.49
C GLY A 186 3.50 5.61 -10.80
N PHE A 187 2.54 5.18 -11.59
CA PHE A 187 2.55 3.85 -12.14
C PHE A 187 1.93 3.80 -13.51
N ASN A 188 2.50 2.91 -14.32
CA ASN A 188 2.18 2.76 -15.72
C ASN A 188 2.18 1.28 -16.11
N ILE A 189 1.83 1.00 -17.36
CA ILE A 189 1.69 -0.33 -17.93
C ILE A 189 2.68 -0.46 -19.08
N THR A 190 3.52 -1.50 -19.03
CA THR A 190 4.44 -1.80 -20.14
C THR A 190 3.67 -2.15 -21.42
N THR A 191 4.37 -2.04 -22.56
CA THR A 191 3.91 -2.62 -23.84
C THR A 191 3.63 -4.13 -23.77
N ALA A 192 4.18 -4.84 -22.79
CA ALA A 192 3.92 -6.26 -22.56
C ALA A 192 2.70 -6.53 -21.65
N GLY A 193 2.05 -5.49 -21.13
CA GLY A 193 0.89 -5.62 -20.25
C GLY A 193 1.26 -5.98 -18.81
N ALA A 194 2.41 -5.55 -18.30
CA ALA A 194 2.82 -5.69 -16.90
C ALA A 194 2.86 -4.33 -16.20
N TRP A 195 2.56 -4.30 -14.90
CA TRP A 195 2.63 -3.09 -14.09
C TRP A 195 4.07 -2.59 -13.95
N ILE A 196 4.22 -1.26 -13.93
CA ILE A 196 5.44 -0.55 -13.59
C ILE A 196 5.17 0.33 -12.37
N ALA A 197 6.05 0.23 -11.38
CA ALA A 197 6.18 1.24 -10.34
C ALA A 197 7.21 2.28 -10.79
N GLU A 198 6.85 3.55 -10.74
CA GLU A 198 7.74 4.67 -11.03
C GLU A 198 8.04 5.43 -9.75
N THR A 199 9.31 5.39 -9.36
CA THR A 199 9.82 6.08 -8.19
C THR A 199 11.18 6.69 -8.55
N ARG A 200 11.34 8.00 -8.38
CA ARG A 200 12.65 8.70 -8.53
C ARG A 200 13.32 8.54 -9.91
N GLU A 201 12.62 8.86 -10.98
CA GLU A 201 13.09 8.68 -12.36
C GLU A 201 13.46 7.20 -12.69
N ASP A 202 13.20 6.25 -11.78
CA ASP A 202 13.43 4.83 -11.99
C ASP A 202 12.09 4.09 -12.13
N ARG A 203 12.10 3.08 -13.00
CA ARG A 203 10.92 2.34 -13.39
C ARG A 203 11.15 0.86 -13.15
N ILE A 204 10.45 0.30 -12.18
CA ILE A 204 10.46 -1.14 -11.94
C ILE A 204 9.32 -1.77 -12.70
N THR A 205 9.66 -2.50 -13.76
CA THR A 205 8.73 -3.47 -14.34
C THR A 205 8.54 -4.64 -13.38
N THR A 206 7.30 -4.85 -12.96
CA THR A 206 6.92 -5.97 -12.09
C THR A 206 6.66 -7.24 -12.91
N ASN A 207 6.58 -8.39 -12.23
CA ASN A 207 6.19 -9.65 -12.87
C ASN A 207 4.67 -9.87 -12.91
N VAL A 208 3.88 -8.88 -12.48
CA VAL A 208 2.42 -9.01 -12.36
C VAL A 208 1.73 -8.50 -13.62
N PRO A 209 1.05 -9.39 -14.38
CA PRO A 209 0.37 -8.99 -15.60
C PRO A 209 -0.92 -8.23 -15.28
N VAL A 210 -1.14 -7.15 -15.99
CA VAL A 210 -2.39 -6.40 -16.05
C VAL A 210 -3.44 -7.25 -16.77
N GLN A 211 -4.63 -7.35 -16.19
CA GLN A 211 -5.77 -8.05 -16.81
C GLN A 211 -6.74 -7.02 -17.41
N PRO A 212 -6.90 -6.97 -18.74
CA PRO A 212 -7.87 -6.08 -19.36
C PRO A 212 -9.29 -6.36 -18.86
N ASN A 213 -10.10 -5.30 -18.79
CA ASN A 213 -11.51 -5.33 -18.40
C ASN A 213 -11.75 -5.95 -17.01
N THR A 214 -10.75 -5.84 -16.13
CA THR A 214 -10.81 -6.29 -14.73
C THR A 214 -10.32 -5.17 -13.83
N TRP A 215 -11.08 -4.87 -12.77
CA TRP A 215 -10.66 -3.91 -11.76
C TRP A 215 -9.43 -4.41 -11.03
N ALA A 216 -8.44 -3.53 -10.88
CA ALA A 216 -7.32 -3.67 -9.97
C ALA A 216 -7.32 -2.48 -9.03
N HIS A 217 -7.16 -2.74 -7.73
CA HIS A 217 -6.74 -1.72 -6.79
C HIS A 217 -5.23 -1.59 -6.90
N VAL A 218 -4.73 -0.36 -7.03
CA VAL A 218 -3.30 -0.09 -7.14
C VAL A 218 -2.97 0.99 -6.13
N MET A 219 -1.91 0.76 -5.38
CA MET A 219 -1.37 1.69 -4.40
C MET A 219 0.12 1.84 -4.61
N LEU A 220 0.62 3.05 -4.50
CA LEU A 220 2.04 3.34 -4.42
C LEU A 220 2.27 4.23 -3.21
N VAL A 221 3.11 3.79 -2.30
CA VAL A 221 3.45 4.53 -1.08
C VAL A 221 4.95 4.73 -1.02
N HIS A 222 5.39 5.90 -0.58
CA HIS A 222 6.74 6.19 -0.16
C HIS A 222 6.69 6.59 1.31
N ASP A 223 7.43 5.83 2.11
CA ASP A 223 7.55 6.05 3.54
C ASP A 223 9.01 5.76 3.95
N SER A 224 9.74 6.85 4.19
CA SER A 224 11.16 6.80 4.52
C SER A 224 11.45 6.33 5.95
N VAL A 225 10.44 6.27 6.82
CA VAL A 225 10.62 5.98 8.26
C VAL A 225 10.02 4.64 8.64
N GLY A 226 8.76 4.37 8.30
CA GLY A 226 8.09 3.10 8.61
C GLY A 226 8.58 2.00 7.71
N LEU A 227 8.15 2.02 6.46
CA LEU A 227 8.57 1.03 5.46
C LEU A 227 10.06 1.12 5.12
N GLN A 228 10.66 2.31 5.27
CA GLN A 228 12.00 2.63 4.74
C GLN A 228 12.11 2.27 3.25
N ALA A 229 11.03 2.49 2.50
CA ALA A 229 10.87 2.03 1.13
C ALA A 229 9.82 2.84 0.36
N SER A 230 9.84 2.66 -0.95
CA SER A 230 8.68 2.94 -1.81
C SER A 230 8.12 1.61 -2.33
N VAL A 231 6.84 1.36 -2.10
CA VAL A 231 6.23 0.05 -2.32
C VAL A 231 5.00 0.21 -3.19
N MET A 232 4.93 -0.59 -4.26
CA MET A 232 3.73 -0.72 -5.07
C MET A 232 2.96 -1.96 -4.63
N TYR A 233 1.67 -1.76 -4.36
CA TYR A 233 0.72 -2.84 -4.13
C TYR A 233 -0.28 -2.94 -5.28
N VAL A 234 -0.63 -4.16 -5.66
CA VAL A 234 -1.74 -4.45 -6.57
C VAL A 234 -2.66 -5.46 -5.94
N ASN A 235 -3.92 -5.09 -5.77
CA ASN A 235 -4.93 -5.86 -5.03
C ASN A 235 -4.39 -6.29 -3.66
N GLY A 236 -3.83 -5.33 -2.93
CA GLY A 236 -3.25 -5.54 -1.60
C GLY A 236 -1.95 -6.35 -1.57
N LEU A 237 -1.47 -6.92 -2.67
CA LEU A 237 -0.20 -7.65 -2.70
C LEU A 237 0.96 -6.70 -2.97
N ALA A 238 2.05 -6.79 -2.21
CA ALA A 238 3.28 -6.08 -2.54
C ALA A 238 3.89 -6.70 -3.81
N ILE A 239 4.15 -5.88 -4.83
CA ILE A 239 4.64 -6.34 -6.15
C ILE A 239 5.93 -5.67 -6.62
N SER A 240 6.40 -4.63 -5.92
CA SER A 240 7.74 -4.06 -6.07
C SER A 240 8.13 -3.25 -4.83
N SER A 241 9.44 -3.06 -4.63
CA SER A 241 9.98 -2.23 -3.55
C SER A 241 11.26 -1.51 -3.99
N GLN A 242 11.35 -0.22 -3.71
CA GLN A 242 12.53 0.63 -3.90
C GLN A 242 13.03 1.23 -2.59
N LEU A 243 14.29 1.68 -2.61
CA LEU A 243 14.77 2.54 -1.54
C LEU A 243 14.04 3.89 -1.60
N PRO A 244 13.75 4.54 -0.46
CA PRO A 244 12.88 5.71 -0.35
C PRO A 244 13.66 6.97 -0.74
N LEU A 245 14.01 7.08 -2.01
CA LEU A 245 14.86 8.14 -2.51
C LEU A 245 14.00 8.99 -3.42
N TYR A 246 13.50 10.14 -2.98
CA TYR A 246 12.90 11.15 -3.87
C TYR A 246 13.85 12.33 -4.03
N ASP A 247 13.89 12.91 -5.22
CA ASP A 247 14.27 14.32 -5.32
C ASP A 247 13.01 15.15 -5.07
N SER A 248 13.13 16.40 -4.63
CA SER A 248 12.01 17.08 -3.96
C SER A 248 11.60 18.38 -4.67
N THR A 249 11.80 18.48 -5.99
CA THR A 249 11.74 19.80 -6.65
C THR A 249 10.95 19.91 -7.95
N SER A 250 10.18 18.88 -8.35
CA SER A 250 9.50 18.96 -9.65
C SER A 250 8.29 19.94 -9.66
N PRO A 251 8.25 20.95 -10.55
CA PRO A 251 7.09 21.83 -10.67
C PRO A 251 5.96 21.24 -11.56
N VAL A 252 6.10 19.99 -11.99
CA VAL A 252 5.28 19.30 -12.99
C VAL A 252 3.98 18.83 -12.34
N ASN A 253 2.82 19.22 -12.88
CA ASN A 253 1.48 18.84 -12.40
C ASN A 253 1.27 17.32 -12.36
N LEU A 254 0.39 16.88 -11.47
CA LEU A 254 -0.14 15.51 -11.47
C LEU A 254 -0.96 15.29 -12.74
N LEU A 255 -0.64 14.24 -13.49
CA LEU A 255 -1.44 13.80 -14.62
C LEU A 255 -2.09 12.45 -14.33
N VAL A 256 -3.36 12.30 -14.73
CA VAL A 256 -4.11 11.04 -14.68
C VAL A 256 -4.49 10.68 -16.10
N GLY A 257 -4.12 9.47 -16.53
CA GLY A 257 -4.33 8.96 -17.88
C GLY A 257 -3.28 9.38 -18.90
N ALA A 258 -2.19 10.03 -18.50
CA ALA A 258 -1.10 10.45 -19.36
C ALA A 258 0.23 10.52 -18.60
N ASN A 259 1.33 10.56 -19.36
CA ASN A 259 2.70 10.74 -18.84
C ASN A 259 3.02 12.24 -18.64
N ALA A 260 3.65 12.58 -17.52
CA ALA A 260 4.03 13.92 -17.14
C ALA A 260 5.46 14.34 -17.59
N GLU A 261 6.33 13.42 -18.06
CA GLU A 261 7.75 13.67 -18.43
C GLU A 261 7.97 14.94 -19.30
N VAL A 262 9.09 15.70 -19.24
CA VAL A 262 10.36 15.66 -18.49
C VAL A 262 10.41 16.91 -17.61
N ASP A 263 11.05 16.85 -16.43
CA ASP A 263 11.32 17.95 -15.46
C ASP A 263 11.99 19.23 -15.98
N THR A 264 12.16 19.35 -17.29
CA THR A 264 12.79 20.47 -17.97
C THR A 264 11.77 21.41 -18.65
N GLY A 265 10.79 21.94 -17.90
CA GLY A 265 9.96 23.05 -18.38
C GLY A 265 8.62 23.24 -17.67
N GLU A 266 8.08 24.46 -17.72
CA GLU A 266 6.75 24.80 -17.17
C GLU A 266 5.57 24.29 -18.03
N THR A 267 5.84 23.82 -19.26
CA THR A 267 4.80 23.34 -20.17
C THR A 267 4.81 21.82 -20.26
N GLN A 268 3.99 21.18 -19.43
CA GLN A 268 3.63 19.77 -19.62
C GLN A 268 2.60 19.67 -20.75
N ASP A 269 2.99 19.00 -21.82
CA ASP A 269 2.09 18.62 -22.89
C ASP A 269 2.39 17.16 -23.26
N PRO A 270 1.58 16.21 -22.79
CA PRO A 270 1.77 14.79 -23.08
C PRO A 270 1.81 14.47 -24.59
N ASN A 271 1.22 15.33 -25.42
CA ASN A 271 1.22 15.17 -26.87
C ASN A 271 2.60 15.40 -27.51
N LEU A 272 3.52 16.05 -26.81
CA LEU A 272 4.88 16.31 -27.30
C LEU A 272 5.82 15.13 -27.09
N GLN A 273 5.39 14.11 -26.35
CA GLN A 273 6.17 12.89 -26.15
C GLN A 273 6.21 12.03 -27.41
N THR A 274 7.25 11.21 -27.56
CA THR A 274 7.45 10.40 -28.78
C THR A 274 7.81 8.94 -28.42
N PRO A 275 6.86 8.00 -28.56
CA PRO A 275 5.43 8.23 -28.86
C PRO A 275 4.69 8.84 -27.65
N PRO A 276 3.57 9.56 -27.86
CA PRO A 276 2.64 9.87 -26.78
C PRO A 276 2.10 8.57 -26.17
N ALA A 277 1.86 8.60 -24.87
CA ALA A 277 1.42 7.44 -24.11
C ALA A 277 0.25 7.86 -23.21
N PHE A 278 -0.95 7.41 -23.57
CA PHE A 278 -2.20 7.71 -22.88
C PHE A 278 -2.84 6.41 -22.41
N PHE A 279 -3.57 6.48 -21.32
CA PHE A 279 -4.28 5.34 -20.74
C PHE A 279 -5.58 5.05 -21.47
N SER A 280 -5.89 3.77 -21.71
CA SER A 280 -7.17 3.35 -22.27
C SER A 280 -7.95 2.51 -21.26
N GLY A 281 -8.87 3.11 -20.51
CA GLY A 281 -9.63 2.37 -19.50
C GLY A 281 -10.51 3.22 -18.61
N LEU A 282 -10.83 2.68 -17.43
CA LEU A 282 -11.54 3.41 -16.36
C LEU A 282 -10.64 3.62 -15.15
N ILE A 283 -10.79 4.77 -14.49
CA ILE A 283 -10.20 5.08 -13.18
C ILE A 283 -11.30 5.58 -12.24
N ASP A 284 -11.18 5.24 -10.96
CA ASP A 284 -12.08 5.70 -9.89
C ASP A 284 -11.37 5.70 -8.52
N GLU A 285 -11.97 6.39 -7.54
CA GLU A 285 -11.55 6.43 -6.13
C GLU A 285 -10.07 6.82 -5.97
N ILE A 286 -9.66 7.93 -6.60
CA ILE A 286 -8.26 8.38 -6.53
C ILE A 286 -8.00 9.04 -5.19
N GLU A 287 -7.23 8.39 -4.36
CA GLU A 287 -6.81 8.91 -3.07
C GLU A 287 -5.34 9.29 -3.08
N LEU A 288 -5.04 10.43 -2.46
CA LEU A 288 -3.71 10.96 -2.27
C LEU A 288 -3.56 11.36 -0.81
N PHE A 289 -2.44 10.98 -0.21
CA PHE A 289 -2.20 11.19 1.21
C PHE A 289 -0.72 11.47 1.48
N VAL A 290 -0.47 12.02 2.66
CA VAL A 290 0.88 12.30 3.17
C VAL A 290 1.13 11.58 4.49
N THR A 291 2.37 11.19 4.70
CA THR A 291 2.84 10.46 5.89
C THR A 291 4.11 11.10 6.44
N ASP A 292 4.52 10.70 7.63
CA ASP A 292 5.81 11.04 8.25
C ASP A 292 6.24 9.96 9.27
N ASP A 293 7.05 10.36 10.24
CA ASP A 293 7.45 9.52 11.38
C ASP A 293 6.33 9.31 12.42
N GLY A 294 5.10 9.68 12.08
CA GLY A 294 3.92 9.65 12.96
C GLY A 294 3.72 10.92 13.77
N ALA A 295 4.58 11.94 13.66
CA ALA A 295 4.52 13.12 14.52
C ALA A 295 3.46 14.16 14.10
N LEU A 296 3.30 14.41 12.80
CA LEU A 296 2.40 15.43 12.27
C LEU A 296 1.38 14.85 11.31
N TYR A 297 1.76 13.85 10.52
CA TYR A 297 0.96 13.35 9.41
C TYR A 297 0.56 11.88 9.53
N GLY A 298 1.10 11.16 10.51
CA GLY A 298 0.84 9.73 10.68
C GLY A 298 1.86 8.90 9.90
N GLN A 299 2.01 7.63 10.30
CA GLN A 299 2.85 6.66 9.62
C GLN A 299 2.01 5.61 8.91
N PHE A 300 2.37 5.30 7.66
CA PHE A 300 1.66 4.29 6.86
C PHE A 300 1.57 2.95 7.59
N ASP A 301 0.37 2.41 7.68
CA ASP A 301 0.05 1.10 8.21
C ASP A 301 -0.76 0.32 7.18
N TYR A 302 -0.13 -0.65 6.51
CA TYR A 302 -0.76 -1.50 5.52
C TYR A 302 -2.11 -2.08 5.96
N ALA A 303 -2.23 -2.52 7.22
CA ALA A 303 -3.43 -3.18 7.72
C ALA A 303 -4.61 -2.21 7.93
N ARG A 304 -4.35 -0.90 7.92
CA ARG A 304 -5.35 0.17 8.08
C ARG A 304 -5.55 1.00 6.81
N ASP A 305 -4.52 1.11 5.99
CA ASP A 305 -4.41 2.13 4.95
C ASP A 305 -4.49 1.56 3.54
N ASN A 306 -4.24 0.25 3.37
CA ASN A 306 -4.40 -0.38 2.06
C ASN A 306 -5.89 -0.66 1.80
N GLY A 307 -6.53 0.15 0.96
CA GLY A 307 -7.97 0.07 0.69
C GLY A 307 -8.42 -1.29 0.16
N TYR A 308 -7.59 -2.01 -0.60
CA TYR A 308 -7.95 -3.39 -1.00
C TYR A 308 -8.02 -4.33 0.20
N PHE A 309 -7.01 -4.28 1.08
CA PHE A 309 -6.98 -5.13 2.26
C PHE A 309 -8.20 -4.86 3.15
N THR A 310 -8.45 -3.58 3.47
CA THR A 310 -9.52 -3.20 4.40
C THR A 310 -10.91 -3.34 3.80
N ASP A 311 -11.11 -2.97 2.53
CA ASP A 311 -12.45 -2.76 1.97
C ASP A 311 -12.91 -3.95 1.11
N VAL A 312 -11.99 -4.84 0.72
CA VAL A 312 -12.28 -5.99 -0.15
C VAL A 312 -11.87 -7.29 0.48
N PHE A 313 -10.60 -7.44 0.86
CA PHE A 313 -10.07 -8.71 1.34
C PHE A 313 -10.70 -9.08 2.68
N LEU A 314 -10.60 -8.23 3.71
CA LEU A 314 -11.16 -8.54 5.03
C LEU A 314 -12.68 -8.79 4.96
N PRO A 315 -13.52 -7.93 4.36
CA PRO A 315 -14.96 -8.18 4.30
C PRO A 315 -15.36 -9.43 3.50
N ALA A 316 -14.48 -9.92 2.62
CA ALA A 316 -14.69 -11.18 1.91
C ALA A 316 -14.38 -12.41 2.76
N GLN A 317 -13.64 -12.26 3.86
CA GLN A 317 -13.41 -13.33 4.83
C GLN A 317 -14.61 -13.50 5.76
N SER A 318 -14.78 -14.72 6.28
CA SER A 318 -15.78 -14.98 7.30
C SER A 318 -15.33 -14.34 8.61
N GLY A 319 -16.14 -13.48 9.21
CA GLY A 319 -15.88 -12.90 10.53
C GLY A 319 -15.73 -11.38 10.53
N TYR A 320 -15.30 -10.82 9.40
CA TYR A 320 -15.19 -9.38 9.20
C TYR A 320 -16.44 -8.77 8.59
N GLY A 321 -16.77 -7.54 8.98
CA GLY A 321 -17.94 -6.80 8.49
C GLY A 321 -17.56 -5.82 7.38
N PHE A 322 -18.37 -4.78 7.19
CA PHE A 322 -17.92 -3.55 6.52
C PHE A 322 -18.41 -2.35 7.33
N THR A 323 -17.49 -1.49 7.75
CA THR A 323 -17.75 -0.27 8.51
C THR A 323 -16.94 0.85 7.89
N LEU A 324 -17.62 1.72 7.14
CA LEU A 324 -16.98 2.88 6.54
C LEU A 324 -16.45 3.82 7.64
N ASN A 325 -15.14 4.07 7.67
CA ASN A 325 -14.56 5.11 8.50
C ASN A 325 -14.78 6.46 7.83
N ALA A 326 -15.37 7.42 8.55
CA ALA A 326 -15.65 8.74 8.01
C ALA A 326 -14.39 9.59 7.75
N SER A 327 -13.25 9.28 8.38
CA SER A 327 -12.03 10.09 8.24
C SER A 327 -11.14 9.66 7.06
N THR A 328 -11.07 8.36 6.78
CA THR A 328 -10.21 7.81 5.71
C THR A 328 -11.00 7.14 4.59
N GLY A 329 -12.32 6.97 4.73
CA GLY A 329 -13.10 6.24 3.74
C GLY A 329 -12.92 4.73 3.74
N HIS A 330 -12.00 4.20 4.55
CA HIS A 330 -11.67 2.78 4.60
C HIS A 330 -12.26 2.06 5.80
N ASN A 331 -12.31 0.75 5.72
CA ASN A 331 -12.76 -0.15 6.76
C ASN A 331 -11.64 -0.50 7.78
N SER A 332 -10.87 0.51 8.16
CA SER A 332 -9.61 0.40 8.90
C SER A 332 -9.72 -0.08 10.36
N GLN A 333 -10.95 -0.17 10.90
CA GLN A 333 -11.20 -0.55 12.29
C GLN A 333 -11.46 -2.05 12.50
N GLN A 334 -11.42 -2.84 11.44
CA GLN A 334 -11.95 -4.19 11.51
C GLN A 334 -10.94 -5.27 11.80
N TRP A 335 -9.71 -5.17 11.28
CA TRP A 335 -8.72 -6.22 11.47
C TRP A 335 -8.43 -6.45 12.96
N VAL A 336 -8.50 -7.71 13.40
CA VAL A 336 -8.13 -8.10 14.75
C VAL A 336 -6.64 -8.37 14.76
N ALA A 337 -5.86 -7.51 15.41
CA ALA A 337 -4.41 -7.68 15.47
C ALA A 337 -4.03 -9.07 16.01
N GLY A 338 -3.27 -9.82 15.22
CA GLY A 338 -2.86 -11.20 15.52
C GLY A 338 -3.77 -12.30 14.96
N ASP A 339 -4.92 -11.95 14.38
CA ASP A 339 -5.72 -12.86 13.55
C ASP A 339 -5.00 -13.07 12.22
N ILE A 340 -4.27 -14.18 12.15
CA ILE A 340 -3.38 -14.61 11.07
C ILE A 340 -4.15 -15.45 10.06
N ASP A 341 -5.18 -16.19 10.48
CA ASP A 341 -5.99 -17.00 9.55
C ASP A 341 -7.21 -16.27 8.99
N PHE A 342 -7.42 -15.03 9.44
CA PHE A 342 -8.43 -14.08 9.02
C PHE A 342 -9.87 -14.56 9.27
N ASP A 343 -10.12 -15.28 10.37
CA ASP A 343 -11.45 -15.76 10.73
C ASP A 343 -12.26 -14.79 11.61
N GLY A 344 -11.68 -13.64 11.93
CA GLY A 344 -12.29 -12.56 12.70
C GLY A 344 -12.08 -12.66 14.21
N ASP A 345 -11.42 -13.71 14.71
CA ASP A 345 -11.08 -13.90 16.11
C ASP A 345 -9.56 -14.10 16.28
N PHE A 346 -8.99 -13.66 17.41
CA PHE A 346 -7.60 -13.99 17.75
C PHE A 346 -7.56 -15.12 18.78
N ASP A 347 -7.22 -16.33 18.33
CA ASP A 347 -7.29 -17.56 19.09
C ASP A 347 -6.07 -18.51 18.95
N GLN A 348 -6.24 -19.79 19.30
CA GLN A 348 -5.15 -20.77 19.27
C GLN A 348 -4.82 -21.24 17.84
N THR A 349 -5.75 -21.09 16.90
CA THR A 349 -5.61 -21.42 15.48
C THR A 349 -4.60 -20.47 14.85
N ASP A 350 -4.66 -19.17 15.14
CA ASP A 350 -3.65 -18.18 14.70
C ASP A 350 -2.24 -18.55 15.13
N ILE A 351 -2.08 -18.96 16.39
CA ILE A 351 -0.77 -19.38 16.91
C ILE A 351 -0.28 -20.62 16.16
N ASN A 352 -1.17 -21.55 15.80
CA ASN A 352 -0.79 -22.72 15.01
C ASN A 352 -0.42 -22.34 13.57
N THR A 353 -1.11 -21.36 12.99
CA THR A 353 -0.82 -20.81 11.65
C THR A 353 0.53 -20.12 11.64
N PHE A 354 0.82 -19.26 12.63
CA PHE A 354 2.15 -18.67 12.84
C PHE A 354 3.26 -19.73 12.90
N ILE A 355 3.08 -20.80 13.68
CA ILE A 355 4.08 -21.88 13.79
C ILE A 355 4.27 -22.59 12.44
N THR A 356 3.21 -22.69 11.64
CA THR A 356 3.25 -23.30 10.30
C THR A 356 4.02 -22.44 9.31
N GLY A 357 3.86 -21.12 9.37
CA GLY A 357 4.58 -20.17 8.52
C GLY A 357 5.93 -19.70 9.08
N TRP A 358 6.39 -20.25 10.22
CA TRP A 358 7.69 -19.90 10.79
C TRP A 358 8.85 -20.02 9.79
N LEU A 359 9.66 -18.96 9.67
CA LEU A 359 10.74 -18.77 8.68
C LEU A 359 10.25 -18.79 7.23
N SER A 360 8.96 -18.53 7.00
CA SER A 360 8.50 -18.13 5.68
C SER A 360 9.11 -16.79 5.32
N LYS A 361 9.27 -16.55 4.02
CA LYS A 361 9.86 -15.33 3.51
C LYS A 361 9.34 -15.03 2.12
N LYS A 362 9.03 -13.77 1.90
CA LYS A 362 8.84 -13.17 0.57
C LYS A 362 10.20 -12.65 0.10
N ASP A 363 10.69 -13.21 -1.00
CA ASP A 363 12.04 -12.93 -1.53
C ASP A 363 12.00 -12.53 -3.02
N ASP A 364 10.82 -12.31 -3.57
CA ASP A 364 10.58 -12.19 -5.01
C ASP A 364 10.12 -10.79 -5.45
N LEU A 365 10.18 -9.79 -4.56
CA LEU A 365 9.89 -8.40 -4.90
C LEU A 365 10.96 -7.85 -5.87
N PRO A 366 10.57 -7.42 -7.08
CA PRO A 366 11.47 -6.70 -7.97
C PRO A 366 11.79 -5.31 -7.42
N GLY A 367 13.04 -4.87 -7.62
CA GLY A 367 13.54 -3.57 -7.16
C GLY A 367 14.75 -3.68 -6.24
N SER A 368 15.15 -2.55 -5.66
CA SER A 368 16.32 -2.46 -4.77
C SER A 368 15.95 -2.15 -3.32
N GLY A 369 14.66 -2.05 -3.00
CA GLY A 369 14.18 -1.80 -1.65
C GLY A 369 14.25 -3.03 -0.74
N PRO A 370 13.88 -2.89 0.54
CA PRO A 370 13.73 -4.02 1.45
C PRO A 370 12.59 -4.94 1.00
N GLN A 371 12.53 -6.13 1.60
CA GLN A 371 11.30 -6.92 1.55
C GLN A 371 10.23 -6.20 2.37
N VAL A 372 8.98 -6.41 1.98
CA VAL A 372 7.81 -5.81 2.61
C VAL A 372 6.69 -6.82 2.57
N GLY A 373 5.98 -6.94 3.68
CA GLY A 373 4.86 -7.84 3.85
C GLY A 373 3.61 -7.41 3.11
N ASP A 374 2.65 -8.34 3.03
CA ASP A 374 1.29 -8.12 2.56
C ASP A 374 0.36 -9.13 3.22
N TYR A 375 -0.92 -9.17 2.84
CA TYR A 375 -1.86 -10.11 3.44
C TYR A 375 -1.48 -11.59 3.26
N LEU A 376 -0.65 -11.96 2.28
CA LEU A 376 -0.19 -13.35 2.14
C LEU A 376 0.97 -13.65 3.10
N SER A 377 1.88 -12.72 3.36
CA SER A 377 2.90 -12.93 4.39
C SER A 377 2.28 -12.85 5.79
N LEU A 378 1.33 -11.94 6.03
CA LEU A 378 0.52 -11.91 7.26
C LEU A 378 -0.13 -13.25 7.52
N ALA A 379 -0.70 -13.91 6.49
CA ALA A 379 -1.29 -15.25 6.59
C ALA A 379 -0.30 -16.35 7.01
N LEU A 380 1.00 -16.06 6.93
CA LEU A 380 2.09 -16.94 7.34
C LEU A 380 2.70 -16.50 8.68
N GLY A 381 2.25 -15.39 9.25
CA GLY A 381 2.68 -14.88 10.56
C GLY A 381 3.70 -13.75 10.53
N ASP A 382 3.93 -13.10 9.38
CA ASP A 382 4.66 -11.83 9.25
C ASP A 382 3.79 -10.68 9.84
N LEU A 383 3.87 -10.50 11.16
CA LEU A 383 3.05 -9.58 11.94
C LEU A 383 3.63 -8.17 12.00
N ASP A 384 4.92 -7.97 11.69
CA ASP A 384 5.52 -6.65 11.56
C ASP A 384 5.70 -6.18 10.11
N LEU A 385 5.28 -7.00 9.14
CA LEU A 385 5.19 -6.69 7.71
C LEU A 385 6.54 -6.38 7.06
N ASP A 386 7.63 -6.96 7.57
CA ASP A 386 8.95 -6.82 6.97
C ASP A 386 9.23 -7.85 5.85
N GLY A 387 8.25 -8.72 5.57
CA GLY A 387 8.27 -9.69 4.49
C GLY A 387 8.81 -11.07 4.89
N ASP A 388 9.14 -11.30 6.16
CA ASP A 388 9.42 -12.64 6.67
C ASP A 388 8.70 -12.96 8.00
N THR A 389 8.74 -14.23 8.41
CA THR A 389 8.15 -14.67 9.68
C THR A 389 9.24 -15.16 10.60
N ASP A 390 9.64 -14.35 11.58
CA ASP A 390 10.81 -14.60 12.39
C ASP A 390 10.64 -14.26 13.89
N ALA A 391 11.77 -14.10 14.59
CA ALA A 391 11.77 -13.84 16.02
C ALA A 391 11.15 -12.47 16.40
N SER A 392 11.11 -11.51 15.49
CA SER A 392 10.49 -10.19 15.66
C SER A 392 8.97 -10.34 15.73
N ASP A 393 8.36 -11.03 14.76
CA ASP A 393 6.93 -11.35 14.78
C ASP A 393 6.52 -12.18 15.98
N TRP A 394 7.39 -13.10 16.40
CA TRP A 394 7.15 -13.87 17.61
C TRP A 394 7.02 -12.99 18.86
N VAL A 395 7.78 -11.89 18.93
CA VAL A 395 7.66 -10.92 20.03
C VAL A 395 6.32 -10.20 19.94
N VAL A 396 5.89 -9.79 18.75
CA VAL A 396 4.58 -9.18 18.49
C VAL A 396 3.44 -10.12 18.92
N LEU A 397 3.43 -11.36 18.41
CA LEU A 397 2.44 -12.38 18.74
C LEU A 397 2.35 -12.63 20.25
N ARG A 398 3.49 -12.68 20.95
CA ARG A 398 3.51 -12.86 22.41
C ARG A 398 2.95 -11.65 23.15
N GLY A 399 3.17 -10.44 22.65
CA GLY A 399 2.56 -9.22 23.19
C GLY A 399 1.04 -9.30 23.09
N LEU A 400 0.53 -9.61 21.90
CA LEU A 400 -0.90 -9.76 21.61
C LEU A 400 -1.53 -10.86 22.48
N ALA A 401 -0.91 -12.05 22.54
CA ALA A 401 -1.42 -13.16 23.35
C ALA A 401 -1.43 -12.87 24.85
N ALA A 402 -0.49 -12.06 25.35
CA ALA A 402 -0.46 -11.64 26.74
C ALA A 402 -1.54 -10.58 27.06
N ALA A 403 -1.92 -9.76 26.09
CA ALA A 403 -3.00 -8.79 26.19
C ALA A 403 -4.39 -9.43 26.02
N SER A 404 -4.46 -10.59 25.34
CA SER A 404 -5.70 -11.32 25.12
C SER A 404 -6.30 -11.85 26.44
N THR A 405 -7.64 -11.85 26.50
CA THR A 405 -8.38 -12.47 27.62
C THR A 405 -8.55 -13.98 27.42
N SER A 406 -8.37 -14.46 26.19
CA SER A 406 -8.30 -15.87 25.86
C SER A 406 -6.97 -16.41 26.39
N HIS A 407 -7.00 -17.48 27.19
CA HIS A 407 -5.79 -18.09 27.76
C HIS A 407 -4.98 -18.84 26.69
N LEU A 408 -4.40 -18.10 25.75
CA LEU A 408 -3.67 -18.64 24.61
C LEU A 408 -2.35 -19.27 25.03
N THR A 409 -2.05 -20.47 24.50
CA THR A 409 -0.80 -21.16 24.79
C THR A 409 0.20 -20.89 23.68
N VAL A 410 1.15 -20.00 23.97
CA VAL A 410 2.23 -19.66 23.05
C VAL A 410 3.46 -20.53 23.39
N PRO A 411 3.84 -21.51 22.55
CA PRO A 411 4.89 -22.47 22.89
C PRO A 411 6.26 -21.79 22.98
N PRO A 412 7.20 -22.23 23.82
CA PRO A 412 8.52 -21.57 23.89
C PRO A 412 9.26 -21.67 22.56
N ILE A 413 10.00 -20.62 22.17
CA ILE A 413 10.75 -20.52 20.89
C ILE A 413 11.71 -21.70 20.64
N ALA A 414 12.13 -22.40 21.70
CA ALA A 414 12.98 -23.59 21.62
C ALA A 414 12.30 -24.81 20.98
N SER A 415 10.97 -24.79 20.85
CA SER A 415 10.19 -25.80 20.12
C SER A 415 10.10 -25.53 18.62
N VAL A 416 10.52 -24.34 18.20
CA VAL A 416 10.51 -23.93 16.81
C VAL A 416 11.81 -24.40 16.14
N PRO A 417 11.77 -25.00 14.93
CA PRO A 417 12.97 -25.49 14.28
C PRO A 417 14.01 -24.38 14.15
N LYS A 418 15.07 -24.44 14.94
CA LYS A 418 16.24 -23.59 14.70
C LYS A 418 16.69 -23.90 13.26
N PRO A 419 17.00 -22.89 12.42
CA PRO A 419 17.54 -23.12 11.09
C PRO A 419 18.67 -24.11 11.25
N VAL A 420 18.44 -25.32 10.73
CA VAL A 420 19.23 -26.49 11.10
C VAL A 420 20.64 -26.14 10.71
N THR A 421 21.49 -26.01 11.71
CA THR A 421 22.89 -25.73 11.57
C THR A 421 23.46 -26.87 10.73
N VAL A 422 23.57 -26.70 9.41
CA VAL A 422 24.24 -27.65 8.50
C VAL A 422 25.75 -27.70 8.80
N CYS A 423 26.25 -26.81 9.66
CA CYS A 423 27.67 -26.68 9.97
C CYS A 423 28.37 -27.82 10.75
N PRO A 424 27.74 -28.73 11.53
CA PRO A 424 28.52 -29.82 12.15
C PRO A 424 28.79 -30.99 11.18
N ALA A 425 27.99 -31.18 10.12
CA ALA A 425 28.15 -32.31 9.21
C ALA A 425 29.42 -32.17 8.33
N LEU A 426 29.85 -30.94 8.03
CA LEU A 426 31.09 -30.69 7.28
C LEU A 426 32.37 -30.85 8.12
N LEU A 427 32.29 -30.72 9.44
CA LEU A 427 33.41 -31.00 10.35
C LEU A 427 33.64 -32.51 10.59
N GLY A 428 32.65 -33.36 10.27
CA GLY A 428 32.78 -34.83 10.35
C GLY A 428 33.52 -35.47 9.18
N CYS A 429 33.50 -34.87 7.99
CA CYS A 429 34.13 -35.45 6.78
C CYS A 429 35.62 -35.10 6.62
N ALA A 430 36.14 -34.11 7.35
CA ALA A 430 37.56 -33.73 7.31
C ALA A 430 38.49 -34.62 8.16
N LEU A 431 37.95 -35.60 8.90
CA LEU A 431 38.72 -36.52 9.75
C LEU A 431 38.74 -37.96 9.22
N THR A 432 38.69 -38.16 7.90
CA THR A 432 39.10 -39.46 7.33
C THR A 432 40.64 -39.51 7.23
N PRO A 433 41.33 -40.39 7.98
CA PRO A 433 42.77 -40.49 7.90
C PRO A 433 43.17 -41.01 6.51
N LEU A 434 43.90 -40.17 5.76
CA LEU A 434 44.64 -40.57 4.56
C LEU A 434 45.60 -41.71 4.91
N ARG A 435 45.16 -42.94 4.66
CA ARG A 435 45.95 -44.17 4.81
C ARG A 435 47.10 -44.15 3.78
N ARG A 436 48.25 -43.61 4.16
CA ARG A 436 49.50 -43.62 3.39
C ARG A 436 49.82 -45.05 2.94
N ARG A 437 49.72 -45.33 1.63
CA ARG A 437 50.26 -46.56 1.02
C ARG A 437 51.78 -46.52 1.12
N ARG A 438 52.35 -47.50 1.83
CA ARG A 438 53.79 -47.73 1.96
C ARG A 438 54.24 -48.59 0.77
N THR A 439 54.99 -48.02 -0.16
CA THR A 439 55.64 -48.75 -1.25
C THR A 439 56.86 -49.48 -0.69
N ILE A 440 56.88 -50.82 -0.81
CA ILE A 440 58.04 -51.67 -0.49
C ILE A 440 58.79 -51.90 -1.81
N ARG A 441 60.12 -51.75 -1.78
CA ARG A 441 61.05 -52.21 -2.80
C ARG A 441 61.50 -53.63 -2.49
#